data_AF-A0A7Z9QR66-F1
#
_entry.id   AF-A0A7Z9QR66-F1
#
_cell.length_a   1.000
_cell.length_b   1.000
_cell.length_c   1.000
_cell.angle_alpha   90.00
_cell.angle_beta   90.00
_cell.angle_gamma   90.00
#
_symmetry.space_group_name_H-M   'P 1'
#
loop_
_entity.id
_entity.type
_entity.pdbx_description
1 polymer ?
#
loop_
_entity_poly.entity_id
_entity_poly.type
_entity_poly.pdbx_seq_one_letter_code
_entity_poly.pdbx_strand_id
1 'polypeptide(L)'
;MICSKDLAHFLIFGLLILSFFSCSDGDPFNDPVIDQELGDIEGLHAVEFPTPSNGTWTYLNPENNRKFTLRIEDTRFVDGFVYRKLNSSEMRLFKIPLDPLEDKISDMQGREIDDLEGVIQTLYNVQEQIAEGERKGVSDEELESLKSEQKTLRTIIDKEFQKNEFGLLTSRTTMEFTVQKKDDEWRIFENFQQPFIIRKEDDQLIVSTRETFDHLATNGLVFRWKGKYFPASIPIKSRYFFKSIRDYQEAALDVYLTLLGEVPILHQSYFIPQKMWDFPLTVGKEWVVFEKVSVPTIKVIRRVVAEDVTVDVSAGSFQTFLVEEVVVGVEGVGQPDETEENGEEGKNEVKTDPSKPYIPPAHYWVAKNVGVVKYDYPKYIPVGSKPKIHTFELTDYNLPGY
;
A
#
# COMPACT_ATOMS: atom_id res chain seq x y z
N MET A 1 45.60 -27.51 46.98
CA MET A 1 44.50 -26.55 47.18
C MET A 1 44.49 -25.65 45.95
N ILE A 2 43.83 -26.12 44.88
CA ILE A 2 43.79 -25.45 43.58
C ILE A 2 42.43 -24.75 43.48
N CYS A 3 42.48 -23.50 43.00
CA CYS A 3 41.50 -22.44 43.04
C CYS A 3 40.07 -22.87 42.61
N SER A 4 39.08 -22.58 43.44
CA SER A 4 37.64 -22.80 43.17
C SER A 4 37.03 -21.81 42.15
N LYS A 5 37.84 -20.96 41.50
CA LYS A 5 37.36 -19.99 40.52
C LYS A 5 37.26 -20.56 39.10
N ASP A 6 38.09 -21.53 38.74
CA ASP A 6 38.09 -22.10 37.38
C ASP A 6 36.95 -23.11 37.16
N LEU A 7 36.48 -23.74 38.24
CA LEU A 7 35.35 -24.69 38.18
C LEU A 7 34.02 -23.98 37.87
N ALA A 8 33.83 -22.76 38.38
CA ALA A 8 32.62 -21.97 38.11
C ALA A 8 32.58 -21.48 36.64
N HIS A 9 33.72 -21.10 36.08
CA HIS A 9 33.79 -20.66 34.69
C HIS A 9 33.62 -21.83 33.71
N PHE A 10 34.16 -23.03 34.04
CA PHE A 10 33.92 -24.23 33.23
C PHE A 10 32.45 -24.71 33.28
N LEU A 11 31.77 -24.57 34.42
CA LEU A 11 30.34 -24.91 34.54
C LEU A 11 29.44 -23.90 33.81
N ILE A 12 29.77 -22.61 33.82
CA ILE A 12 29.02 -21.59 33.08
C ILE A 12 29.24 -21.74 31.57
N PHE A 13 30.47 -22.05 31.13
CA PHE A 13 30.76 -22.31 29.71
C PHE A 13 30.15 -23.64 29.23
N GLY A 14 30.11 -24.67 30.09
CA GLY A 14 29.44 -25.94 29.82
C GLY A 14 27.91 -25.82 29.71
N LEU A 15 27.28 -24.99 30.55
CA LEU A 15 25.84 -24.68 30.46
C LEU A 15 25.51 -23.82 29.23
N LEU A 16 26.42 -22.93 28.79
CA LEU A 16 26.26 -22.15 27.56
C LEU A 16 26.39 -23.00 26.29
N ILE A 17 27.25 -24.02 26.29
CA ILE A 17 27.41 -24.92 25.14
C ILE A 17 26.27 -25.96 25.07
N LEU A 18 25.68 -26.36 26.20
CA LEU A 18 24.50 -27.23 26.22
C LEU A 18 23.20 -26.51 25.81
N SER A 19 23.16 -25.17 25.75
CA SER A 19 22.06 -24.41 25.15
C SER A 19 22.12 -24.27 23.63
N PHE A 20 23.21 -24.70 22.96
CA PHE A 20 23.35 -24.64 21.50
C PHE A 20 23.23 -26.00 20.79
N PHE A 21 22.96 -27.08 21.52
CA PHE A 21 22.70 -28.41 20.96
C PHE A 21 21.40 -28.99 21.51
N SER A 22 20.31 -28.25 21.36
CA SER A 22 19.01 -28.89 21.13
C SER A 22 18.86 -29.04 19.62
N CYS A 23 19.42 -30.12 19.07
CA CYS A 23 18.90 -30.70 17.82
C CYS A 23 17.49 -31.21 18.09
N SER A 24 16.54 -30.29 18.06
CA SER A 24 15.16 -30.60 17.71
C SER A 24 15.16 -30.72 16.19
N ASP A 25 15.17 -31.96 15.68
CA ASP A 25 14.82 -32.29 14.29
C ASP A 25 13.32 -32.08 14.05
N GLY A 26 12.85 -30.89 14.39
CA GLY A 26 11.51 -30.40 14.17
C GLY A 26 11.63 -28.93 13.85
N ASP A 27 11.22 -28.56 12.63
CA ASP A 27 11.02 -27.17 12.25
C ASP A 27 10.30 -26.44 13.40
N PRO A 28 10.83 -25.34 13.95
CA PRO A 28 10.16 -24.61 15.03
C PRO A 28 8.91 -23.87 14.57
N PHE A 29 8.47 -24.08 13.32
CA PHE A 29 7.45 -23.30 12.62
C PHE A 29 6.44 -24.16 11.86
N ASN A 30 5.94 -25.22 12.48
CA ASN A 30 4.55 -25.57 12.21
C ASN A 30 3.72 -24.34 12.62
N ASP A 31 3.10 -23.66 11.65
CA ASP A 31 1.94 -22.83 11.93
C ASP A 31 1.06 -23.68 12.86
N PRO A 32 0.68 -23.24 14.08
CA PRO A 32 -0.21 -24.04 14.93
C PRO A 32 -1.62 -24.20 14.34
N VAL A 33 -1.77 -23.93 13.03
CA VAL A 33 -2.97 -23.67 12.27
C VAL A 33 -3.08 -24.63 11.07
N ILE A 34 -2.03 -25.36 10.68
CA ILE A 34 -2.07 -26.12 9.41
C ILE A 34 -2.90 -27.42 9.48
N ASP A 35 -3.11 -28.06 10.63
CA ASP A 35 -3.73 -29.41 10.64
C ASP A 35 -4.85 -29.63 11.67
N GLN A 36 -5.75 -28.65 11.87
CA GLN A 36 -7.05 -28.96 12.48
C GLN A 36 -8.16 -28.66 11.48
N GLU A 37 -8.71 -29.71 10.88
CA GLU A 37 -10.07 -29.71 10.35
C GLU A 37 -11.00 -29.29 11.51
N LEU A 38 -11.26 -27.99 11.61
CA LEU A 38 -12.44 -27.50 12.30
C LEU A 38 -13.61 -28.11 11.50
N GLY A 39 -14.46 -28.91 12.15
CA GLY A 39 -15.65 -29.47 11.51
C GLY A 39 -16.60 -28.37 11.01
N ASP A 40 -17.88 -28.68 10.80
CA ASP A 40 -18.88 -27.64 10.51
C ASP A 40 -19.09 -26.74 11.75
N ILE A 41 -18.24 -25.72 11.87
CA ILE A 41 -18.31 -24.66 12.86
C ILE A 41 -18.68 -23.38 12.10
N GLU A 42 -19.63 -22.63 12.65
CA GLU A 42 -20.21 -21.45 12.01
C GLU A 42 -19.17 -20.34 11.80
N GLY A 43 -19.20 -19.75 10.60
CA GLY A 43 -18.37 -18.61 10.21
C GLY A 43 -17.05 -18.97 9.54
N LEU A 44 -16.31 -17.94 9.11
CA LEU A 44 -14.96 -18.10 8.53
C LEU A 44 -13.91 -18.05 9.63
N HIS A 45 -13.17 -19.13 9.83
CA HIS A 45 -12.15 -19.26 10.87
C HIS A 45 -10.77 -18.78 10.42
N ALA A 46 -9.88 -18.50 11.38
CA ALA A 46 -8.53 -18.04 11.08
C ALA A 46 -7.77 -19.02 10.17
N VAL A 47 -7.94 -20.33 10.34
CA VAL A 47 -7.32 -21.37 9.48
C VAL A 47 -7.71 -21.23 8.01
N GLU A 48 -8.87 -20.63 7.73
CA GLU A 48 -9.43 -20.46 6.40
C GLU A 48 -9.11 -19.09 5.78
N PHE A 49 -8.36 -18.24 6.49
CA PHE A 49 -7.83 -16.97 5.97
C PHE A 49 -6.35 -17.13 5.63
N PRO A 50 -5.98 -17.50 4.39
CA PRO A 50 -4.64 -18.00 4.08
C PRO A 50 -3.56 -16.93 4.26
N THR A 51 -2.46 -17.31 4.91
CA THR A 51 -1.24 -16.48 5.01
C THR A 51 0.04 -17.30 4.78
N PRO A 52 0.11 -18.19 3.75
CA PRO A 52 1.28 -19.03 3.53
C PRO A 52 2.51 -18.19 3.14
N SER A 53 3.70 -18.67 3.51
CA SER A 53 4.95 -18.11 3.01
C SER A 53 4.96 -18.11 1.48
N ASN A 54 5.37 -16.98 0.88
CA ASN A 54 5.32 -16.74 -0.56
C ASN A 54 3.91 -16.73 -1.17
N GLY A 55 2.85 -16.70 -0.35
CA GLY A 55 1.50 -16.44 -0.81
C GLY A 55 1.41 -15.08 -1.49
N THR A 56 0.72 -15.02 -2.63
CA THR A 56 0.53 -13.79 -3.41
C THR A 56 -0.92 -13.55 -3.78
N TRP A 57 -1.33 -12.28 -3.75
CA TRP A 57 -2.63 -11.81 -4.22
C TRP A 57 -2.44 -10.63 -5.15
N THR A 58 -3.03 -10.67 -6.33
CA THR A 58 -2.86 -9.62 -7.33
C THR A 58 -4.18 -8.96 -7.62
N TYR A 59 -4.26 -7.65 -7.36
CA TYR A 59 -5.48 -6.86 -7.49
C TYR A 59 -5.41 -5.89 -8.66
N LEU A 60 -6.57 -5.63 -9.25
CA LEU A 60 -6.78 -4.65 -10.32
C LEU A 60 -7.88 -3.68 -9.91
N ASN A 61 -7.67 -2.40 -10.18
CA ASN A 61 -8.74 -1.42 -10.16
C ASN A 61 -9.41 -1.37 -11.54
N PRO A 62 -10.70 -1.74 -11.66
CA PRO A 62 -11.38 -1.84 -12.95
C PRO A 62 -11.64 -0.48 -13.61
N GLU A 63 -11.63 0.62 -12.85
CA GLU A 63 -11.89 1.97 -13.39
C GLU A 63 -10.70 2.53 -14.17
N ASN A 64 -9.48 2.12 -13.81
CA ASN A 64 -8.26 2.75 -14.30
C ASN A 64 -7.14 1.76 -14.58
N ASN A 65 -7.41 0.45 -14.62
CA ASN A 65 -6.46 -0.62 -14.92
C ASN A 65 -5.20 -0.65 -14.05
N ARG A 66 -5.19 0.02 -12.90
CA ARG A 66 -4.04 -0.01 -11.99
C ARG A 66 -3.96 -1.35 -11.28
N LYS A 67 -2.77 -1.95 -11.25
CA LYS A 67 -2.54 -3.30 -10.75
C LYS A 67 -1.39 -3.35 -9.75
N PHE A 68 -1.56 -4.09 -8.66
CA PHE A 68 -0.50 -4.36 -7.69
C PHE A 68 -0.62 -5.78 -7.13
N THR A 69 0.48 -6.28 -6.56
CA THR A 69 0.55 -7.61 -5.95
C THR A 69 0.99 -7.50 -4.50
N LEU A 70 0.27 -8.16 -3.61
CA LEU A 70 0.67 -8.43 -2.25
C LEU A 70 1.43 -9.74 -2.19
N ARG A 71 2.50 -9.80 -1.41
CA ARG A 71 3.30 -11.00 -1.20
C ARG A 71 3.71 -11.14 0.25
N ILE A 72 3.51 -12.34 0.82
CA ILE A 72 4.09 -12.70 2.11
C ILE A 72 5.55 -13.10 1.88
N GLU A 73 6.47 -12.26 2.34
CA GLU A 73 7.88 -12.61 2.50
C GLU A 73 8.09 -13.35 3.81
N ASP A 74 9.08 -14.25 3.80
CA ASP A 74 9.42 -15.08 4.94
C ASP A 74 9.69 -14.27 6.22
N THR A 75 9.45 -15.00 7.29
CA THR A 75 9.60 -14.65 8.70
C THR A 75 10.82 -13.77 9.00
N ARG A 76 10.59 -12.61 9.62
CA ARG A 76 11.63 -11.75 10.18
C ARG A 76 11.53 -11.68 11.70
N PHE A 77 12.67 -11.75 12.38
CA PHE A 77 12.78 -11.43 13.79
C PHE A 77 12.90 -9.92 13.97
N VAL A 78 11.98 -9.31 14.71
CA VAL A 78 12.05 -7.90 15.13
C VAL A 78 11.76 -7.84 16.63
N ASP A 79 12.63 -7.20 17.41
CA ASP A 79 12.45 -6.99 18.85
C ASP A 79 12.14 -8.26 19.69
N GLY A 80 12.68 -9.42 19.28
CA GLY A 80 12.46 -10.71 19.95
C GLY A 80 11.16 -11.42 19.58
N PHE A 81 10.37 -10.84 18.66
CA PHE A 81 9.16 -11.43 18.10
C PHE A 81 9.38 -11.83 16.65
N VAL A 82 8.65 -12.85 16.24
CA VAL A 82 8.67 -13.43 14.91
C VAL A 82 7.49 -12.86 14.12
N TYR A 83 7.75 -12.07 13.09
CA TYR A 83 6.73 -11.46 12.26
C TYR A 83 6.79 -11.98 10.82
N ARG A 84 5.63 -12.18 10.20
CA ARG A 84 5.53 -12.30 8.74
C ARG A 84 5.51 -10.91 8.14
N LYS A 85 6.11 -10.77 6.95
CA LYS A 85 6.21 -9.48 6.27
C LYS A 85 5.35 -9.51 5.00
N LEU A 86 4.25 -8.77 5.02
CA LEU A 86 3.41 -8.56 3.84
C LEU A 86 3.97 -7.37 3.06
N ASN A 87 4.42 -7.60 1.83
CA ASN A 87 4.91 -6.54 0.94
C ASN A 87 3.88 -6.26 -0.13
N SER A 88 3.72 -4.98 -0.44
CA SER A 88 3.03 -4.56 -1.66
C SER A 88 4.06 -4.26 -2.75
N SER A 89 3.78 -4.73 -3.96
CA SER A 89 4.50 -4.29 -5.15
C SER A 89 4.27 -2.82 -5.41
N GLU A 90 5.09 -2.23 -6.27
CA GLU A 90 4.71 -0.97 -6.87
C GLU A 90 3.43 -1.16 -7.68
N MET A 91 2.57 -0.14 -7.64
CA MET A 91 1.35 -0.13 -8.41
C MET A 91 1.71 0.18 -9.84
N ARG A 92 1.58 -0.83 -10.69
CA ARG A 92 1.68 -0.66 -12.12
C ARG A 92 0.46 0.12 -12.59
N LEU A 93 0.71 1.28 -13.18
CA LEU A 93 -0.33 2.16 -13.69
C LEU A 93 -0.62 1.79 -15.16
N PHE A 94 0.41 1.72 -16.00
CA PHE A 94 0.25 1.41 -17.42
C PHE A 94 1.58 0.99 -18.08
N LYS A 95 1.48 0.57 -19.35
CA LYS A 95 2.62 0.40 -20.25
C LYS A 95 2.50 1.42 -21.39
N ILE A 96 3.62 2.03 -21.77
CA ILE A 96 3.70 2.92 -22.93
C ILE A 96 4.60 2.25 -23.97
N PRO A 97 4.14 2.00 -25.20
CA PRO A 97 5.03 1.64 -26.30
C PRO A 97 6.08 2.73 -26.54
N LEU A 98 7.31 2.35 -26.89
CA LEU A 98 8.34 3.29 -27.33
C LEU A 98 8.10 3.69 -28.81
N ASP A 99 6.91 4.21 -29.09
CA ASP A 99 6.55 4.69 -30.42
C ASP A 99 7.20 6.06 -30.69
N PRO A 100 7.47 6.37 -31.97
CA PRO A 100 7.98 7.68 -32.34
C PRO A 100 7.01 8.81 -31.94
N LEU A 101 7.56 9.89 -31.37
CA LEU A 101 6.84 11.11 -31.08
C LEU A 101 6.42 11.80 -32.36
N GLU A 102 5.17 12.26 -32.39
CA GLU A 102 4.67 13.09 -33.50
C GLU A 102 5.47 14.41 -33.61
N ASP A 103 5.90 14.93 -32.45
CA ASP A 103 6.58 16.21 -32.29
C ASP A 103 8.07 15.97 -31.98
N LYS A 104 8.82 15.38 -32.91
CA LYS A 104 10.29 15.19 -32.77
C LYS A 104 10.95 16.46 -32.22
N ILE A 105 11.81 16.30 -31.23
CA ILE A 105 12.51 17.42 -30.57
C ILE A 105 14.01 17.25 -30.70
N SER A 106 14.72 18.35 -30.92
CA SER A 106 16.19 18.36 -30.77
C SER A 106 16.57 18.55 -29.31
N ASP A 107 17.41 17.67 -28.78
CA ASP A 107 18.02 17.78 -27.45
C ASP A 107 19.09 18.87 -27.40
N MET A 108 19.59 19.11 -26.19
CA MET A 108 20.83 19.84 -25.99
C MET A 108 21.96 19.10 -26.70
N GLN A 109 22.69 19.80 -27.58
CA GLN A 109 23.70 19.28 -28.52
C GLN A 109 23.14 18.84 -29.88
N GLY A 110 21.85 19.03 -30.14
CA GLY A 110 21.27 18.93 -31.48
C GLY A 110 20.98 17.51 -31.96
N ARG A 111 20.88 16.53 -31.06
CA ARG A 111 20.41 15.18 -31.41
C ARG A 111 18.89 15.17 -31.45
N GLU A 112 18.32 14.53 -32.46
CA GLU A 112 16.87 14.30 -32.50
C GLU A 112 16.47 13.26 -31.43
N ILE A 113 15.39 13.57 -30.72
CA ILE A 113 14.69 12.70 -29.79
C ILE A 113 13.45 12.19 -30.50
N ASP A 114 13.44 10.88 -30.72
CA ASP A 114 12.39 10.23 -31.49
C ASP A 114 11.32 9.59 -30.61
N ASP A 115 11.56 9.31 -29.33
CA ASP A 115 10.61 8.60 -28.45
C ASP A 115 10.55 9.18 -27.02
N LEU A 116 9.62 8.66 -26.22
CA LEU A 116 9.40 9.11 -24.85
C LEU A 116 10.58 8.79 -23.90
N GLU A 117 11.31 7.70 -24.13
CA GLU A 117 12.52 7.37 -23.34
C GLU A 117 13.59 8.46 -23.54
N GLY A 118 13.82 8.84 -24.79
CA GLY A 118 14.72 9.92 -25.14
C GLY A 118 14.27 11.26 -24.57
N VAL A 119 12.96 11.54 -24.50
CA VAL A 119 12.45 12.78 -23.86
C VAL A 119 12.75 12.76 -22.36
N ILE A 120 12.48 11.66 -21.66
CA ILE A 120 12.75 11.53 -20.21
C ILE A 120 14.26 11.67 -19.95
N GLN A 121 15.09 11.05 -20.80
CA GLN A 121 16.55 11.10 -20.67
C GLN A 121 17.12 12.50 -20.91
N THR A 122 16.65 13.19 -21.95
CA THR A 122 17.07 14.58 -22.21
C THR A 122 16.64 15.48 -21.08
N LEU A 123 15.42 15.32 -20.58
CA LEU A 123 14.90 16.13 -19.50
C LEU A 123 15.72 15.97 -18.20
N TYR A 124 16.13 14.74 -17.88
CA TYR A 124 17.09 14.49 -16.81
C TYR A 124 18.40 15.27 -17.02
N ASN A 125 18.96 15.23 -18.25
CA ASN A 125 20.19 15.94 -18.57
C ASN A 125 20.02 17.47 -18.47
N VAL A 126 18.90 18.03 -18.92
CA VAL A 126 18.60 19.48 -18.85
C VAL A 126 18.56 19.91 -17.38
N GLN A 127 17.94 19.12 -16.51
CA GLN A 127 17.84 19.42 -15.08
C GLN A 127 19.19 19.40 -14.37
N GLU A 128 20.05 18.43 -14.69
CA GLU A 128 21.42 18.39 -14.18
C GLU A 128 22.20 19.64 -14.61
N GLN A 129 22.05 20.08 -15.87
CA GLN A 129 22.71 21.29 -16.35
C GLN A 129 22.20 22.57 -15.68
N ILE A 130 20.89 22.69 -15.42
CA ILE A 130 20.34 23.83 -14.66
C ILE A 130 20.89 23.83 -13.23
N ALA A 131 20.89 22.67 -12.56
CA ALA A 131 21.40 22.53 -11.19
C ALA A 131 22.91 22.81 -11.12
N GLU A 132 23.68 22.40 -12.13
CA GLU A 132 25.08 22.76 -12.25
C GLU A 132 25.26 24.24 -12.59
N GLY A 133 24.46 24.83 -13.48
CA GLY A 133 24.59 26.22 -13.90
C GLY A 133 24.33 27.22 -12.78
N GLU A 134 23.30 26.99 -11.95
CA GLU A 134 23.07 27.73 -10.72
C GLU A 134 24.23 27.60 -9.71
N ARG A 135 25.04 26.52 -9.82
CA ARG A 135 26.19 26.25 -8.94
C ARG A 135 27.56 26.61 -9.57
N LYS A 136 27.66 26.70 -10.89
CA LYS A 136 28.91 26.73 -11.68
C LYS A 136 28.88 27.80 -12.78
N GLY A 137 28.77 29.08 -12.43
CA GLY A 137 29.17 30.20 -13.31
C GLY A 137 28.66 30.22 -14.76
N VAL A 138 27.55 29.55 -15.06
CA VAL A 138 26.86 29.60 -16.36
C VAL A 138 26.20 30.96 -16.49
N SER A 139 26.13 31.51 -17.71
CA SER A 139 25.50 32.83 -17.91
C SER A 139 23.98 32.77 -17.72
N ASP A 140 23.37 33.88 -17.32
CA ASP A 140 21.91 33.98 -17.15
C ASP A 140 21.16 33.68 -18.46
N GLU A 141 21.74 34.03 -19.61
CA GLU A 141 21.17 33.80 -20.94
C GLU A 141 21.12 32.30 -21.29
N GLU A 142 22.20 31.57 -20.99
CA GLU A 142 22.25 30.11 -21.15
C GLU A 142 21.25 29.42 -20.22
N LEU A 143 21.14 29.88 -18.97
CA LEU A 143 20.22 29.32 -17.99
C LEU A 143 18.75 29.48 -18.41
N GLU A 144 18.36 30.64 -18.95
CA GLU A 144 17.00 30.87 -19.44
C GLU A 144 16.65 30.01 -20.67
N SER A 145 17.63 29.75 -21.55
CA SER A 145 17.44 28.81 -22.68
C SER A 145 17.15 27.39 -22.19
N LEU A 146 17.95 26.89 -21.24
CA LEU A 146 17.77 25.55 -20.66
C LEU A 146 16.42 25.37 -19.97
N LYS A 147 15.94 26.39 -19.23
CA LYS A 147 14.61 26.38 -18.61
C LYS A 147 13.48 26.29 -19.63
N SER A 148 13.62 26.98 -20.77
CA SER A 148 12.65 26.92 -21.86
C SER A 148 12.57 25.52 -22.49
N GLU A 149 13.72 24.88 -22.71
CA GLU A 149 13.81 23.50 -23.21
C GLU A 149 13.19 22.51 -22.22
N GLN A 150 13.49 22.64 -20.92
CA GLN A 150 12.90 21.83 -19.86
C GLN A 150 11.36 21.87 -19.88
N LYS A 151 10.79 23.07 -20.01
CA LYS A 151 9.34 23.28 -20.05
C LYS A 151 8.68 22.63 -21.27
N THR A 152 9.38 22.63 -22.39
CA THR A 152 8.90 22.00 -23.63
C THR A 152 8.89 20.47 -23.49
N LEU A 153 10.00 19.89 -23.02
CA LEU A 153 10.11 18.44 -22.79
C LEU A 153 9.06 17.92 -21.78
N ARG A 154 8.77 18.71 -20.73
CA ARG A 154 7.68 18.39 -19.80
C ARG A 154 6.33 18.27 -20.49
N THR A 155 6.02 19.24 -21.35
CA THR A 155 4.71 19.29 -22.02
C THR A 155 4.47 18.03 -22.85
N ILE A 156 5.53 17.47 -23.46
CA ILE A 156 5.44 16.22 -24.21
C ILE A 156 5.22 15.01 -23.30
N ILE A 157 5.96 14.90 -22.18
CA ILE A 157 5.69 13.84 -21.20
C ILE A 157 4.24 13.90 -20.72
N ASP A 158 3.75 15.09 -20.39
CA ASP A 158 2.40 15.28 -19.90
C ASP A 158 1.36 14.88 -20.96
N LYS A 159 1.57 15.25 -22.24
CA LYS A 159 0.72 14.86 -23.36
C LYS A 159 0.68 13.33 -23.54
N GLU A 160 1.83 12.67 -23.48
CA GLU A 160 1.89 11.21 -23.61
C GLU A 160 1.23 10.49 -22.41
N PHE A 161 1.40 11.01 -21.20
CA PHE A 161 0.72 10.44 -20.03
C PHE A 161 -0.80 10.64 -20.10
N GLN A 162 -1.26 11.83 -20.54
CA GLN A 162 -2.67 12.12 -20.76
C GLN A 162 -3.30 11.25 -21.85
N LYS A 163 -2.58 10.98 -22.96
CA LYS A 163 -3.03 10.10 -24.06
C LYS A 163 -3.35 8.69 -23.57
N ASN A 164 -2.63 8.23 -22.55
CA ASN A 164 -2.86 6.94 -21.91
C ASN A 164 -3.96 7.01 -20.82
N GLU A 165 -4.81 8.05 -20.82
CA GLU A 165 -5.91 8.30 -19.87
C GLU A 165 -5.48 8.44 -18.40
N PHE A 166 -4.18 8.67 -18.16
CA PHE A 166 -3.66 9.01 -16.84
C PHE A 166 -3.32 10.49 -16.80
N GLY A 167 -4.21 11.28 -16.20
CA GLY A 167 -3.80 12.58 -15.70
C GLY A 167 -2.74 12.39 -14.62
N LEU A 168 -1.49 12.80 -14.89
CA LEU A 168 -0.71 13.45 -13.83
C LEU A 168 -1.66 14.40 -13.13
N LEU A 169 -1.89 14.20 -11.84
CA LEU A 169 -2.95 14.85 -11.06
C LEU A 169 -3.15 16.27 -11.56
N THR A 170 -4.19 16.47 -12.39
CA THR A 170 -4.39 17.67 -13.25
C THR A 170 -4.81 18.91 -12.45
N SER A 171 -4.46 18.90 -11.18
CA SER A 171 -4.78 19.88 -10.16
C SER A 171 -3.48 20.16 -9.43
N ARG A 172 -2.62 20.99 -10.03
CA ARG A 172 -1.96 22.12 -9.37
C ARG A 172 -0.99 22.82 -10.32
N THR A 173 -1.12 24.13 -10.33
CA THR A 173 -0.33 25.25 -10.86
C THR A 173 1.21 25.22 -10.72
N THR A 174 1.84 24.08 -10.44
CA THR A 174 3.29 23.99 -10.22
C THR A 174 3.96 23.30 -11.41
N MET A 175 4.73 24.08 -12.17
CA MET A 175 5.42 23.67 -13.40
C MET A 175 6.70 22.85 -13.18
N GLU A 176 7.08 22.59 -11.92
CA GLU A 176 8.37 22.02 -11.58
C GLU A 176 8.24 20.57 -11.11
N PHE A 177 9.00 19.71 -11.76
CA PHE A 177 9.16 18.30 -11.46
C PHE A 177 10.64 17.97 -11.59
N THR A 178 11.08 16.94 -10.88
CA THR A 178 12.47 16.49 -10.91
C THR A 178 12.51 15.07 -11.43
N VAL A 179 13.45 14.78 -12.32
CA VAL A 179 13.77 13.44 -12.78
C VAL A 179 15.04 13.01 -12.06
N GLN A 180 15.02 11.83 -11.44
CA GLN A 180 16.22 11.17 -10.97
C GLN A 180 16.39 9.88 -11.75
N LYS A 181 17.62 9.51 -12.07
CA LYS A 181 17.94 8.23 -12.71
C LYS A 181 18.80 7.39 -11.78
N LYS A 182 18.41 6.13 -11.58
CA LYS A 182 19.21 5.12 -10.91
C LYS A 182 19.11 3.83 -11.71
N ASP A 183 20.24 3.33 -12.20
CA ASP A 183 20.29 2.19 -13.11
C ASP A 183 19.35 2.42 -14.32
N ASP A 184 18.47 1.47 -14.65
CA ASP A 184 17.47 1.57 -15.73
C ASP A 184 16.10 2.11 -15.26
N GLU A 185 16.07 2.79 -14.11
CA GLU A 185 14.87 3.35 -13.51
C GLU A 185 14.93 4.88 -13.47
N TRP A 186 13.94 5.51 -14.10
CA TRP A 186 13.68 6.94 -13.95
C TRP A 186 12.60 7.18 -12.90
N ARG A 187 12.79 8.21 -12.09
CA ARG A 187 11.85 8.64 -11.06
C ARG A 187 11.48 10.08 -11.30
N ILE A 188 10.21 10.30 -11.63
CA ILE A 188 9.67 11.63 -11.86
C ILE A 188 8.91 12.06 -10.61
N PHE A 189 9.39 13.11 -9.96
CA PHE A 189 8.82 13.72 -8.77
C PHE A 189 8.06 14.98 -9.16
N GLU A 190 6.83 15.12 -8.69
CA GLU A 190 6.05 16.35 -8.81
C GLU A 190 5.79 16.89 -7.40
N ASN A 191 6.60 17.84 -6.93
CA ASN A 191 6.57 18.31 -5.54
C ASN A 191 6.60 17.15 -4.50
N PHE A 192 6.12 17.40 -3.27
CA PHE A 192 5.95 16.41 -2.19
C PHE A 192 4.97 15.25 -2.52
N GLN A 193 4.60 15.03 -3.80
CA GLN A 193 3.72 13.93 -4.20
C GLN A 193 4.49 12.62 -4.40
N GLN A 194 3.76 11.54 -4.65
CA GLN A 194 4.30 10.20 -4.93
C GLN A 194 5.06 10.23 -6.27
N PRO A 195 6.22 9.58 -6.40
CA PRO A 195 6.98 9.62 -7.63
C PRO A 195 6.38 8.65 -8.65
N PHE A 196 6.39 9.03 -9.91
CA PHE A 196 6.25 8.06 -11.00
C PHE A 196 7.57 7.34 -11.17
N ILE A 197 7.51 6.03 -11.12
CA ILE A 197 8.64 5.14 -11.34
C ILE A 197 8.47 4.56 -12.73
N ILE A 198 9.40 4.89 -13.62
CA ILE A 198 9.39 4.50 -15.02
C ILE A 198 10.56 3.56 -15.25
N ARG A 199 10.26 2.36 -15.73
CA ARG A 199 11.26 1.35 -16.09
C ARG A 199 11.09 0.95 -17.53
N LYS A 200 12.20 0.64 -18.18
CA LYS A 200 12.18 -0.02 -19.49
C LYS A 200 12.00 -1.52 -19.31
N GLU A 201 10.97 -2.07 -19.94
CA GLU A 201 10.76 -3.51 -20.08
C GLU A 201 10.50 -3.81 -21.55
N ASP A 202 11.44 -4.51 -22.20
CA ASP A 202 11.42 -4.78 -23.64
C ASP A 202 11.30 -3.47 -24.46
N ASP A 203 10.33 -3.39 -25.37
CA ASP A 203 10.02 -2.21 -26.20
C ASP A 203 8.97 -1.28 -25.56
N GLN A 204 8.83 -1.33 -24.23
CA GLN A 204 7.82 -0.58 -23.51
C GLN A 204 8.37 0.08 -22.24
N LEU A 205 7.81 1.23 -21.88
CA LEU A 205 7.99 1.85 -20.57
C LEU A 205 6.86 1.42 -19.63
N ILE A 206 7.22 0.87 -18.48
CA ILE A 206 6.30 0.60 -17.39
C ILE A 206 6.26 1.80 -16.49
N VAL A 207 5.08 2.41 -16.37
CA VAL A 207 4.85 3.50 -15.42
C VAL A 207 4.17 2.93 -14.19
N SER A 208 4.76 3.19 -13.03
CA SER A 208 4.30 2.71 -11.74
C SER A 208 4.39 3.79 -10.68
N THR A 209 3.73 3.58 -9.54
CA THR A 209 3.81 4.48 -8.37
C THR A 209 3.75 3.67 -7.08
N ARG A 210 4.14 4.31 -5.98
CA ARG A 210 3.93 3.79 -4.63
C ARG A 210 2.77 4.55 -4.00
N GLU A 211 1.61 3.92 -3.91
CA GLU A 211 0.43 4.45 -3.21
C GLU A 211 0.03 3.50 -2.08
N THR A 212 -0.85 3.95 -1.19
CA THR A 212 -1.43 3.12 -0.12
C THR A 212 -2.32 2.07 -0.74
N PHE A 213 -1.88 0.81 -0.78
CA PHE A 213 -2.65 -0.22 -1.50
C PHE A 213 -3.00 -1.47 -0.71
N ASP A 214 -2.46 -1.62 0.49
CA ASP A 214 -2.87 -2.76 1.30
C ASP A 214 -3.83 -2.30 2.40
N HIS A 215 -5.11 -2.30 2.07
CA HIS A 215 -6.21 -2.09 3.01
C HIS A 215 -6.71 -3.41 3.63
N LEU A 216 -6.07 -4.57 3.38
CA LEU A 216 -6.33 -5.78 4.18
C LEU A 216 -6.21 -5.50 5.68
N ALA A 217 -5.39 -4.50 6.01
CA ALA A 217 -5.15 -3.97 7.33
C ALA A 217 -6.15 -2.86 7.76
N THR A 218 -6.21 -1.69 7.11
CA THR A 218 -7.10 -0.55 7.50
C THR A 218 -7.19 0.46 6.36
N ASN A 219 -8.24 1.29 6.33
CA ASN A 219 -8.44 2.47 5.48
C ASN A 219 -7.40 3.62 5.59
N GLY A 220 -6.10 3.37 5.75
CA GLY A 220 -5.04 4.38 5.58
C GLY A 220 -5.04 5.57 6.55
N LEU A 221 -6.06 5.71 7.40
CA LEU A 221 -6.22 6.78 8.39
C LEU A 221 -5.45 6.48 9.67
N VAL A 222 -4.73 5.38 9.74
CA VAL A 222 -4.21 4.84 11.01
C VAL A 222 -2.74 5.25 11.26
N PHE A 223 -2.13 6.02 10.36
CA PHE A 223 -0.75 6.46 10.49
C PHE A 223 -0.54 7.41 11.70
N ARG A 224 0.56 7.19 12.43
CA ARG A 224 0.96 8.03 13.57
C ARG A 224 2.40 8.51 13.42
N TRP A 225 2.61 9.82 13.52
CA TRP A 225 3.95 10.40 13.62
C TRP A 225 4.22 10.90 15.04
N LYS A 226 5.24 10.34 15.70
CA LYS A 226 5.60 10.67 17.11
C LYS A 226 4.40 10.60 18.07
N GLY A 227 3.57 9.56 17.91
CA GLY A 227 2.36 9.35 18.73
C GLY A 227 1.17 10.24 18.37
N LYS A 228 1.29 11.14 17.39
CA LYS A 228 0.17 11.97 16.89
C LYS A 228 -0.43 11.36 15.63
N TYR A 229 -1.76 11.30 15.60
CA TYR A 229 -2.53 10.94 14.42
C TYR A 229 -2.26 11.91 13.27
N PHE A 230 -2.09 11.38 12.07
CA PHE A 230 -1.85 12.19 10.87
C PHE A 230 -2.84 11.78 9.78
N PRO A 231 -3.83 12.63 9.44
CA PRO A 231 -4.84 12.34 8.42
C PRO A 231 -4.26 12.51 7.01
N ALA A 232 -3.32 11.66 6.62
CA ALA A 232 -2.83 11.62 5.25
C ALA A 232 -2.63 10.19 4.77
N SER A 233 -2.94 9.96 3.49
CA SER A 233 -2.61 8.72 2.82
C SER A 233 -1.10 8.68 2.56
N ILE A 234 -0.37 7.90 3.35
CA ILE A 234 1.08 7.74 3.22
C ILE A 234 1.40 6.37 2.63
N PRO A 235 2.20 6.26 1.55
CA PRO A 235 2.55 4.98 0.95
C PRO A 235 3.16 4.01 1.97
N ILE A 236 2.56 2.83 2.08
CA ILE A 236 3.02 1.73 2.93
C ILE A 236 3.64 0.68 2.02
N LYS A 237 4.92 0.37 2.26
CA LYS A 237 5.68 -0.61 1.47
C LYS A 237 5.50 -2.02 2.02
N SER A 238 5.58 -2.14 3.35
CA SER A 238 5.58 -3.41 4.04
C SER A 238 4.79 -3.32 5.34
N ARG A 239 4.10 -4.39 5.71
CA ARG A 239 3.41 -4.56 6.99
C ARG A 239 3.95 -5.81 7.67
N TYR A 240 4.11 -5.72 8.99
CA TYR A 240 4.61 -6.79 9.82
C TYR A 240 3.46 -7.29 10.69
N PHE A 241 3.16 -8.58 10.61
CA PHE A 241 2.00 -9.14 11.27
C PHE A 241 2.30 -10.50 11.91
N PHE A 242 1.41 -10.88 12.81
CA PHE A 242 1.28 -12.25 13.30
C PHE A 242 -0.19 -12.69 13.20
N LYS A 243 -0.39 -13.98 13.03
CA LYS A 243 -1.70 -14.60 12.93
C LYS A 243 -1.81 -15.69 13.99
N SER A 244 -2.89 -15.66 14.75
CA SER A 244 -3.26 -16.67 15.73
C SER A 244 -4.49 -17.44 15.25
N ILE A 245 -4.97 -18.40 16.04
CA ILE A 245 -6.23 -19.10 15.79
C ILE A 245 -7.48 -18.19 15.93
N ARG A 246 -7.32 -16.99 16.50
CA ARG A 246 -8.43 -16.06 16.79
C ARG A 246 -8.31 -14.75 16.05
N ASP A 247 -7.12 -14.33 15.65
CA ASP A 247 -6.92 -13.00 15.09
C ASP A 247 -5.73 -12.91 14.15
N TYR A 248 -5.77 -11.88 13.30
CA TYR A 248 -4.64 -11.39 12.53
C TYR A 248 -4.31 -9.99 13.05
N GLN A 249 -3.06 -9.79 13.48
CA GLN A 249 -2.63 -8.54 14.12
C GLN A 249 -1.43 -7.93 13.41
N GLU A 250 -1.52 -6.63 13.09
CA GLU A 250 -0.40 -5.85 12.56
C GLU A 250 0.40 -5.23 13.70
N ALA A 251 1.71 -5.46 13.72
CA ALA A 251 2.61 -4.96 14.75
C ALA A 251 3.44 -3.75 14.30
N ALA A 252 3.74 -3.65 13.00
CA ALA A 252 4.54 -2.56 12.46
C ALA A 252 4.30 -2.37 10.95
N LEU A 253 4.78 -1.24 10.43
CA LEU A 253 4.81 -0.97 9.00
C LEU A 253 6.06 -0.21 8.58
N ASP A 254 6.43 -0.35 7.31
CA ASP A 254 7.47 0.44 6.65
C ASP A 254 6.80 1.49 5.75
N VAL A 255 7.04 2.76 6.06
CA VAL A 255 6.58 3.91 5.28
C VAL A 255 7.62 4.34 4.27
N TYR A 256 7.13 4.73 3.09
CA TYR A 256 7.91 5.42 2.08
C TYR A 256 7.53 6.91 2.04
N LEU A 257 8.49 7.78 2.37
CA LEU A 257 8.37 9.23 2.16
C LEU A 257 9.26 9.63 0.97
N THR A 258 8.74 10.47 0.09
CA THR A 258 9.36 10.77 -1.21
C THR A 258 10.56 11.71 -1.16
N LEU A 259 10.78 12.41 -0.06
CA LEU A 259 11.77 13.48 0.04
C LEU A 259 13.24 13.01 -0.02
N LEU A 260 13.57 11.74 0.26
CA LEU A 260 14.97 11.28 0.40
C LEU A 260 15.32 9.99 -0.39
N GLY A 261 14.55 9.60 -1.40
CA GLY A 261 14.87 8.43 -2.24
C GLY A 261 14.47 7.06 -1.66
N GLU A 262 15.20 5.99 -2.01
CA GLU A 262 14.81 4.56 -1.91
C GLU A 262 14.66 3.93 -0.52
N VAL A 263 15.17 4.58 0.52
CA VAL A 263 15.18 3.99 1.84
C VAL A 263 13.77 4.09 2.43
N PRO A 264 13.17 3.02 2.99
CA PRO A 264 12.01 3.19 3.86
C PRO A 264 12.42 4.16 4.97
N ILE A 265 11.90 5.38 4.89
CA ILE A 265 12.40 6.49 5.73
C ILE A 265 11.96 6.30 7.18
N LEU A 266 10.92 5.49 7.39
CA LEU A 266 10.38 5.20 8.70
C LEU A 266 9.88 3.76 8.81
N HIS A 267 10.49 3.01 9.73
CA HIS A 267 9.84 1.86 10.35
C HIS A 267 8.99 2.38 11.52
N GLN A 268 7.69 2.13 11.49
CA GLN A 268 6.78 2.47 12.57
C GLN A 268 6.27 1.19 13.24
N SER A 269 6.74 0.92 14.45
CA SER A 269 6.14 -0.10 15.30
C SER A 269 4.97 0.47 16.09
N TYR A 270 3.97 -0.36 16.37
CA TYR A 270 2.88 -0.01 17.25
C TYR A 270 3.19 -0.48 18.67
N PHE A 271 2.92 0.39 19.64
CA PHE A 271 3.02 0.01 21.05
C PHE A 271 2.06 -1.14 21.41
N ILE A 272 0.89 -1.17 20.78
CA ILE A 272 -0.08 -2.27 20.84
C ILE A 272 -0.37 -2.67 19.39
N PRO A 273 -0.12 -3.93 19.00
CA PRO A 273 -0.51 -4.43 17.69
C PRO A 273 -1.99 -4.17 17.41
N GLN A 274 -2.29 -3.80 16.18
CA GLN A 274 -3.65 -3.54 15.74
C GLN A 274 -4.31 -4.85 15.35
N LYS A 275 -5.56 -5.04 15.75
CA LYS A 275 -6.32 -6.23 15.37
C LYS A 275 -7.01 -6.00 14.04
N MET A 276 -6.49 -6.57 12.97
CA MET A 276 -7.03 -6.33 11.63
C MET A 276 -8.22 -7.24 11.35
N TRP A 277 -8.13 -8.50 11.76
CA TRP A 277 -9.20 -9.48 11.63
C TRP A 277 -9.42 -10.22 12.96
N ASP A 278 -10.68 -10.39 13.35
CA ASP A 278 -11.09 -11.15 14.52
C ASP A 278 -11.97 -12.32 14.07
N PHE A 279 -11.48 -13.55 14.22
CA PHE A 279 -12.12 -14.78 13.76
C PHE A 279 -12.88 -15.49 14.90
N PRO A 280 -13.91 -16.30 14.59
CA PRO A 280 -14.49 -16.49 13.26
C PRO A 280 -15.24 -15.24 12.78
N LEU A 281 -15.37 -15.07 11.46
CA LEU A 281 -16.26 -14.07 10.88
C LEU A 281 -17.67 -14.63 10.89
N THR A 282 -18.56 -14.01 11.66
CA THR A 282 -19.98 -14.33 11.73
C THR A 282 -20.77 -13.02 11.66
N VAL A 283 -21.95 -13.04 11.02
CA VAL A 283 -22.77 -11.83 10.85
C VAL A 283 -23.04 -11.16 12.20
N GLY A 284 -22.88 -9.84 12.25
CA GLY A 284 -23.03 -9.03 13.45
C GLY A 284 -21.79 -8.95 14.34
N LYS A 285 -20.75 -9.74 14.08
CA LYS A 285 -19.48 -9.62 14.82
C LYS A 285 -18.79 -8.30 14.52
N GLU A 286 -18.34 -7.62 15.57
CA GLU A 286 -17.68 -6.33 15.51
C GLU A 286 -16.35 -6.33 16.29
N TRP A 287 -15.35 -5.63 15.78
CA TRP A 287 -14.09 -5.37 16.49
C TRP A 287 -13.50 -4.01 16.17
N VAL A 288 -12.70 -3.49 17.10
CA VAL A 288 -11.96 -2.24 16.93
C VAL A 288 -10.60 -2.54 16.30
N VAL A 289 -10.36 -2.00 15.11
CA VAL A 289 -9.07 -2.07 14.42
C VAL A 289 -8.10 -1.05 15.00
N PHE A 290 -8.62 0.15 15.29
CA PHE A 290 -7.83 1.26 15.78
C PHE A 290 -8.62 2.12 16.75
N GLU A 291 -7.96 2.57 17.81
CA GLU A 291 -8.47 3.58 18.72
C GLU A 291 -7.39 4.64 19.03
N LYS A 292 -7.74 5.90 18.79
CA LYS A 292 -7.00 7.07 19.25
C LYS A 292 -7.53 7.47 20.62
N VAL A 293 -6.75 7.22 21.67
CA VAL A 293 -7.13 7.42 23.09
C VAL A 293 -7.05 8.90 23.53
N SER A 294 -6.78 9.84 22.62
CA SER A 294 -6.72 11.28 22.91
C SER A 294 -7.91 12.00 22.29
N VAL A 295 -8.47 12.99 22.99
CA VAL A 295 -9.65 13.77 22.56
C VAL A 295 -9.37 14.59 21.27
N PRO A 296 -10.28 14.60 20.27
CA PRO A 296 -11.43 13.72 20.14
C PRO A 296 -11.00 12.27 19.87
N THR A 297 -11.68 11.34 20.53
CA THR A 297 -11.47 9.89 20.36
C THR A 297 -11.92 9.50 18.97
N ILE A 298 -11.01 8.92 18.18
CA ILE A 298 -11.29 8.39 16.85
C ILE A 298 -11.18 6.88 16.91
N LYS A 299 -12.19 6.17 16.41
CA LYS A 299 -12.20 4.70 16.28
C LYS A 299 -12.34 4.28 14.83
N VAL A 300 -11.65 3.21 14.46
CA VAL A 300 -11.91 2.46 13.24
C VAL A 300 -12.45 1.10 13.65
N ILE A 301 -13.66 0.80 13.19
CA ILE A 301 -14.43 -0.38 13.61
C ILE A 301 -14.72 -1.20 12.37
N ARG A 302 -14.54 -2.53 12.46
CA ARG A 302 -14.97 -3.49 11.46
C ARG A 302 -16.15 -4.29 11.97
N ARG A 303 -17.12 -4.56 11.08
CA ARG A 303 -18.32 -5.36 11.37
C ARG A 303 -18.62 -6.29 10.21
N VAL A 304 -18.93 -7.55 10.48
CA VAL A 304 -19.47 -8.47 9.47
C VAL A 304 -20.95 -8.13 9.26
N VAL A 305 -21.31 -7.70 8.06
CA VAL A 305 -22.67 -7.21 7.75
C VAL A 305 -23.48 -8.21 6.92
N ALA A 306 -22.83 -9.12 6.21
CA ALA A 306 -23.48 -10.19 5.48
C ALA A 306 -22.55 -11.40 5.30
N GLU A 307 -23.14 -12.55 5.01
CA GLU A 307 -22.48 -13.79 4.59
C GLU A 307 -23.17 -14.32 3.32
N ASP A 308 -22.57 -15.32 2.67
CA ASP A 308 -23.03 -15.91 1.41
C ASP A 308 -23.27 -14.88 0.29
N VAL A 309 -22.42 -13.84 0.25
CA VAL A 309 -22.44 -12.85 -0.81
C VAL A 309 -21.59 -13.35 -1.97
N THR A 310 -22.25 -13.67 -3.10
CA THR A 310 -21.56 -14.03 -4.33
C THR A 310 -20.84 -12.83 -4.92
N VAL A 311 -19.55 -12.98 -5.22
CA VAL A 311 -18.72 -11.97 -5.90
C VAL A 311 -18.01 -12.59 -7.08
N ASP A 312 -18.21 -12.00 -8.26
CA ASP A 312 -17.51 -12.37 -9.50
C ASP A 312 -16.36 -11.40 -9.77
N VAL A 313 -15.14 -11.92 -9.83
CA VAL A 313 -13.92 -11.19 -10.19
C VAL A 313 -13.12 -11.96 -11.23
N SER A 314 -12.04 -11.37 -11.77
CA SER A 314 -11.23 -12.04 -12.80
C SER A 314 -10.57 -13.34 -12.30
N ALA A 315 -10.31 -13.46 -11.00
CA ALA A 315 -9.79 -14.68 -10.39
C ALA A 315 -10.83 -15.81 -10.23
N GLY A 316 -12.13 -15.54 -10.43
CA GLY A 316 -13.22 -16.51 -10.28
C GLY A 316 -14.45 -15.95 -9.57
N SER A 317 -15.40 -16.84 -9.29
CA SER A 317 -16.61 -16.55 -8.52
C SER A 317 -16.46 -17.13 -7.11
N PHE A 318 -16.75 -16.32 -6.08
CA PHE A 318 -16.54 -16.69 -4.69
C PHE A 318 -17.79 -16.42 -3.85
N GLN A 319 -18.06 -17.30 -2.88
CA GLN A 319 -18.96 -17.00 -1.77
C GLN A 319 -18.17 -16.33 -0.65
N THR A 320 -18.70 -15.21 -0.14
CA THR A 320 -17.93 -14.31 0.72
C THR A 320 -18.70 -13.81 1.93
N PHE A 321 -17.93 -13.45 2.97
CA PHE A 321 -18.37 -12.60 4.07
C PHE A 321 -18.11 -11.14 3.69
N LEU A 322 -19.13 -10.28 3.86
CA LEU A 322 -19.00 -8.85 3.68
C LEU A 322 -18.67 -8.20 5.02
N VAL A 323 -17.49 -7.58 5.10
CA VAL A 323 -17.03 -6.83 6.26
C VAL A 323 -17.00 -5.34 5.93
N GLU A 324 -17.69 -4.56 6.74
CA GLU A 324 -17.75 -3.10 6.66
C GLU A 324 -16.77 -2.47 7.67
N GLU A 325 -16.03 -1.44 7.26
CA GLU A 325 -15.15 -0.66 8.12
C GLU A 325 -15.59 0.81 8.17
N VAL A 326 -15.86 1.31 9.37
CA VAL A 326 -16.34 2.68 9.62
C VAL A 326 -15.38 3.45 10.50
N VAL A 327 -15.32 4.77 10.29
CA VAL A 327 -14.56 5.71 11.13
C VAL A 327 -15.52 6.51 11.99
N VAL A 328 -15.33 6.44 13.30
CA VAL A 328 -16.19 7.08 14.30
C VAL A 328 -15.41 8.13 15.07
N GLY A 329 -16.05 9.24 15.43
CA GLY A 329 -15.50 10.25 16.34
C GLY A 329 -14.59 11.30 15.68
N VAL A 330 -14.68 11.49 14.37
CA VAL A 330 -14.00 12.60 13.68
C VAL A 330 -14.82 13.88 13.85
N GLU A 331 -14.26 14.88 14.52
CA GLU A 331 -14.91 16.18 14.71
C GLU A 331 -15.29 16.83 13.37
N GLY A 332 -16.53 17.30 13.27
CA GLY A 332 -17.05 17.97 12.07
C GLY A 332 -17.49 17.03 10.95
N VAL A 333 -17.32 15.70 11.07
CA VAL A 333 -17.80 14.70 10.11
C VAL A 333 -19.18 14.18 10.52
N GLY A 334 -20.14 14.14 9.59
CA GLY A 334 -21.47 13.57 9.79
C GLY A 334 -21.39 12.04 9.89
N GLN A 335 -22.15 11.45 10.81
CA GLN A 335 -22.33 10.00 10.89
C GLN A 335 -23.49 9.57 9.97
N PRO A 336 -23.48 8.35 9.42
CA PRO A 336 -24.66 7.81 8.77
C PRO A 336 -25.79 7.65 9.81
N ASP A 337 -26.96 8.19 9.53
CA ASP A 337 -28.16 7.94 10.35
C ASP A 337 -28.56 6.46 10.16
N GLU A 338 -28.47 5.65 11.22
CA GLU A 338 -28.85 4.22 11.22
C GLU A 338 -30.37 3.99 11.25
N THR A 339 -31.18 5.01 11.01
CA THR A 339 -32.65 4.89 11.06
C THR A 339 -33.27 5.51 9.81
N GLU A 340 -33.73 4.67 8.89
CA GLU A 340 -35.13 4.67 8.45
C GLU A 340 -35.46 3.44 7.60
N GLU A 341 -36.63 2.87 7.89
CA GLU A 341 -37.22 1.67 7.32
C GLU A 341 -37.47 1.76 5.81
N ASN A 342 -37.34 0.60 5.15
CA ASN A 342 -37.92 0.20 3.87
C ASN A 342 -38.74 1.27 3.10
N GLY A 343 -38.08 1.96 2.17
CA GLY A 343 -38.73 2.59 1.02
C GLY A 343 -38.64 1.66 -0.18
N GLU A 344 -39.78 1.37 -0.82
CA GLU A 344 -39.85 0.60 -2.06
C GLU A 344 -38.94 1.21 -3.15
N GLU A 345 -38.28 0.32 -3.90
CA GLU A 345 -37.38 0.59 -5.04
C GLU A 345 -35.95 1.08 -4.73
N GLY A 346 -35.11 0.14 -4.26
CA GLY A 346 -33.88 -0.24 -4.97
C GLY A 346 -32.71 0.76 -5.07
N LYS A 347 -32.73 1.89 -4.38
CA LYS A 347 -31.55 2.77 -4.23
C LYS A 347 -31.41 3.26 -2.80
N ASN A 348 -30.50 2.62 -2.06
CA ASN A 348 -30.06 3.10 -0.74
C ASN A 348 -29.21 4.37 -0.91
N GLU A 349 -29.86 5.53 -1.02
CA GLU A 349 -29.17 6.81 -0.89
C GLU A 349 -29.10 7.20 0.59
N VAL A 350 -27.91 7.13 1.17
CA VAL A 350 -27.61 7.62 2.53
C VAL A 350 -27.91 9.12 2.57
N LYS A 351 -28.93 9.54 3.32
CA LYS A 351 -29.19 10.97 3.57
C LYS A 351 -28.12 11.51 4.52
N THR A 352 -27.12 12.22 3.97
CA THR A 352 -26.13 12.95 4.76
C THR A 352 -26.54 14.40 4.92
N ASP A 353 -26.33 15.00 6.11
CA ASP A 353 -26.36 16.47 6.27
C ASP A 353 -25.34 17.11 5.31
N PRO A 354 -25.77 17.84 4.28
CA PRO A 354 -24.87 18.37 3.25
C PRO A 354 -23.89 19.43 3.79
N SER A 355 -24.07 19.88 5.04
CA SER A 355 -23.17 20.84 5.71
C SER A 355 -21.98 20.19 6.42
N LYS A 356 -21.94 18.85 6.57
CA LYS A 356 -20.84 18.12 7.23
C LYS A 356 -20.16 17.14 6.27
N PRO A 357 -18.81 17.07 6.23
CA PRO A 357 -18.11 16.00 5.52
C PRO A 357 -18.59 14.63 5.99
N TYR A 358 -18.82 13.69 5.08
CA TYR A 358 -19.17 12.29 5.36
C TYR A 358 -18.02 11.39 4.89
N ILE A 359 -17.65 10.41 5.71
CA ILE A 359 -16.67 9.37 5.35
C ILE A 359 -17.48 8.10 5.07
N PRO A 360 -17.57 7.64 3.80
CA PRO A 360 -18.23 6.37 3.50
C PRO A 360 -17.56 5.21 4.25
N PRO A 361 -18.29 4.11 4.51
CA PRO A 361 -17.64 2.87 4.91
C PRO A 361 -16.69 2.37 3.81
N ALA A 362 -15.66 1.64 4.22
CA ALA A 362 -14.95 0.71 3.34
C ALA A 362 -15.59 -0.68 3.44
N HIS A 363 -15.50 -1.47 2.38
CA HIS A 363 -16.07 -2.82 2.31
C HIS A 363 -15.01 -3.83 1.87
N TYR A 364 -15.02 -5.00 2.49
CA TYR A 364 -14.12 -6.10 2.19
C TYR A 364 -14.95 -7.39 2.02
N TRP A 365 -14.78 -8.05 0.88
CA TRP A 365 -15.39 -9.35 0.61
C TRP A 365 -14.35 -10.44 0.84
N VAL A 366 -14.59 -11.26 1.86
CA VAL A 366 -13.65 -12.28 2.35
C VAL A 366 -14.13 -13.67 1.99
N ALA A 367 -13.36 -14.39 1.18
CA ALA A 367 -13.63 -15.76 0.77
C ALA A 367 -12.81 -16.76 1.59
N LYS A 368 -13.44 -17.90 1.89
CA LYS A 368 -12.81 -19.06 2.54
C LYS A 368 -11.64 -19.58 1.68
N ASN A 369 -10.51 -19.87 2.31
CA ASN A 369 -9.26 -20.37 1.71
C ASN A 369 -8.62 -19.46 0.65
N VAL A 370 -9.10 -18.22 0.51
CA VAL A 370 -8.55 -17.24 -0.44
C VAL A 370 -8.22 -15.92 0.26
N GLY A 371 -9.00 -15.50 1.24
CA GLY A 371 -8.85 -14.20 1.89
C GLY A 371 -9.70 -13.13 1.20
N VAL A 372 -9.24 -11.88 1.15
CA VAL A 372 -10.03 -10.78 0.56
C VAL A 372 -9.99 -10.86 -0.97
N VAL A 373 -11.14 -11.03 -1.61
CA VAL A 373 -11.27 -11.15 -3.08
C VAL A 373 -11.68 -9.84 -3.76
N LYS A 374 -12.31 -8.95 -3.01
CA LYS A 374 -12.67 -7.60 -3.44
C LYS A 374 -12.62 -6.67 -2.24
N TYR A 375 -12.27 -5.41 -2.46
CA TYR A 375 -12.49 -4.37 -1.48
C TYR A 375 -12.74 -3.02 -2.14
N ASP A 376 -13.60 -2.25 -1.48
CA ASP A 376 -13.99 -0.89 -1.85
C ASP A 376 -13.57 0.03 -0.71
N TYR A 377 -12.93 1.16 -1.01
CA TYR A 377 -12.57 2.12 0.04
C TYR A 377 -12.73 3.56 -0.43
N PRO A 378 -13.15 4.47 0.46
CA PRO A 378 -13.10 5.90 0.19
C PRO A 378 -11.65 6.38 0.26
N LYS A 379 -11.15 7.01 -0.79
CA LYS A 379 -9.95 7.85 -0.62
C LYS A 379 -10.34 9.05 0.24
N TYR A 380 -9.52 9.40 1.22
CA TYR A 380 -9.77 10.62 2.01
C TYR A 380 -9.65 11.84 1.09
N ILE A 381 -10.75 12.57 0.87
CA ILE A 381 -10.79 13.75 0.02
C ILE A 381 -11.00 14.99 0.92
N PRO A 382 -10.39 16.14 0.60
CA PRO A 382 -10.65 17.39 1.31
C PRO A 382 -12.14 17.70 1.46
N VAL A 383 -12.49 18.32 2.59
CA VAL A 383 -13.84 18.76 2.96
C VAL A 383 -14.52 19.48 1.78
N GLY A 384 -15.75 19.06 1.43
CA GLY A 384 -16.57 19.67 0.37
C GLY A 384 -16.53 18.97 -0.99
N SER A 385 -15.77 17.88 -1.14
CA SER A 385 -15.72 17.09 -2.37
C SER A 385 -16.59 15.83 -2.26
N LYS A 386 -17.16 15.36 -3.39
CA LYS A 386 -17.85 14.06 -3.42
C LYS A 386 -16.85 12.93 -3.12
N PRO A 387 -17.16 11.99 -2.21
CA PRO A 387 -16.29 10.86 -1.94
C PRO A 387 -16.11 10.02 -3.21
N LYS A 388 -14.87 9.73 -3.57
CA LYS A 388 -14.54 8.76 -4.62
C LYS A 388 -14.19 7.44 -3.96
N ILE A 389 -14.99 6.43 -4.24
CA ILE A 389 -14.71 5.05 -3.86
C ILE A 389 -13.70 4.49 -4.87
N HIS A 390 -12.69 3.80 -4.35
CA HIS A 390 -11.74 3.04 -5.13
C HIS A 390 -12.02 1.56 -4.92
N THR A 391 -12.25 0.86 -6.03
CA THR A 391 -12.48 -0.58 -6.04
C THR A 391 -11.23 -1.32 -6.48
N PHE A 392 -10.98 -2.45 -5.84
CA PHE A 392 -9.94 -3.40 -6.21
C PHE A 392 -10.47 -4.83 -6.17
N GLU A 393 -10.23 -5.54 -7.26
CA GLU A 393 -10.73 -6.88 -7.50
C GLU A 393 -9.58 -7.85 -7.72
N LEU A 394 -9.67 -9.03 -7.11
CA LEU A 394 -8.66 -10.07 -7.24
C LEU A 394 -8.64 -10.60 -8.68
N THR A 395 -7.45 -10.54 -9.28
CA THR A 395 -7.22 -11.03 -10.64
C THR A 395 -6.48 -12.34 -10.67
N ASP A 396 -5.61 -12.58 -9.69
CA ASP A 396 -4.81 -13.80 -9.60
C ASP A 396 -4.33 -13.99 -8.16
N TYR A 397 -4.12 -15.24 -7.76
CA TYR A 397 -3.56 -15.60 -6.46
C TYR A 397 -2.78 -16.91 -6.53
N ASN A 398 -1.77 -17.04 -5.69
CA ASN A 398 -0.99 -18.26 -5.53
C ASN A 398 -0.75 -18.48 -4.05
N LEU A 399 -1.20 -19.61 -3.52
CA LEU A 399 -1.15 -19.93 -2.10
C LEU A 399 -0.43 -21.27 -1.92
N PRO A 400 0.91 -21.26 -1.88
CA PRO A 400 1.67 -22.50 -1.74
C PRO A 400 1.28 -23.25 -0.46
N GLY A 401 0.89 -24.51 -0.61
CA GLY A 401 0.51 -25.38 0.52
C GLY A 401 -0.89 -25.11 1.09
N TYR A 402 -1.75 -24.39 0.36
CA TYR A 402 -3.16 -24.14 0.70
C TYR A 402 -4.10 -24.63 -0.39
#